data_AF-A0AAE1HHP4-F1
#
_entry.id   AF-A0AAE1HHP4-F1
#
_cell.length_a   1.000
_cell.length_b   1.000
_cell.length_c   1.000
_cell.angle_alpha   90.00
_cell.angle_beta   90.00
_cell.angle_gamma   90.00
#
_symmetry.space_group_name_H-M   'P 1'
#
loop_
_entity.id
_entity.type
_entity.pdbx_description
1 polymer ?
#
loop_
_entity_poly.entity_id
_entity_poly.type
_entity_poly.pdbx_seq_one_letter_code
_entity_poly.pdbx_strand_id
1 'polypeptide(L)'
;MGIVGKLDGKVTKMLERKETRVKRQATFLNESMAKKHCPTLSVVPEEFECQDDLPVDTKDSEFHVSERTRRSISNKNKRQGTFKVTAKVADRFQLPNGAVAAIATAVLEDKGLVSPEDKSLVVDINKVRRDREKVRKETQKSSNTSPILGLYFDGKSDSTMKMEKRGDTYHRVTVAEEHISLVQEPGGEYLDHLASAKSAKASMASMIKYCQDKNINLEQLEVIGCDGTATNTGHKSGIAMLLEKHLGRSLRWQICLLHFNELPLRHLITETDGPTSGPKCFQGPIGSQLKNCETLPVVAFTPIESDPISVDRNLLRTDQKYLYDMCAAVSSGDVSSSVESRKPGPLNHARWLTAACRILRLYVATETPSEDLKTLTEFIVKVYAQVWFAIKTQWHFYNSSLHVWKAIKLSRYLPRK
;
A
#
# COMPACT_ATOMS: atom_id res chain seq x y z
N MET A 1 10.99 -61.81 -16.49
CA MET A 1 10.10 -60.70 -16.91
C MET A 1 9.69 -59.94 -15.65
N GLY A 2 10.28 -58.78 -15.38
CA GLY A 2 9.92 -57.92 -14.25
C GLY A 2 9.17 -56.68 -14.77
N ILE A 3 7.97 -56.44 -14.27
CA ILE A 3 7.12 -55.30 -14.65
C ILE A 3 7.64 -54.06 -13.92
N VAL A 4 8.12 -53.07 -14.68
CA VAL A 4 8.58 -51.77 -14.20
C VAL A 4 7.38 -50.94 -13.72
N GLY A 5 7.43 -50.49 -12.46
CA GLY A 5 6.42 -49.66 -11.83
C GLY A 5 6.30 -48.27 -12.46
N LYS A 6 5.07 -47.75 -12.52
CA LYS A 6 4.71 -46.45 -13.09
C LYS A 6 5.47 -45.29 -12.43
N LEU A 7 6.17 -44.50 -13.24
CA LEU A 7 6.82 -43.24 -12.86
C LEU A 7 5.79 -42.21 -12.39
N ASP A 8 6.07 -41.53 -11.27
CA ASP A 8 5.24 -40.48 -10.68
C ASP A 8 5.14 -39.25 -11.62
N GLY A 9 3.99 -39.13 -12.29
CA GLY A 9 3.74 -38.08 -13.29
C GLY A 9 3.80 -36.65 -12.75
N LYS A 10 3.76 -36.43 -11.43
CA LYS A 10 3.98 -35.09 -10.85
C LYS A 10 5.45 -34.70 -10.85
N VAL A 11 6.34 -35.65 -10.58
CA VAL A 11 7.79 -35.42 -10.58
C VAL A 11 8.29 -35.22 -12.01
N THR A 12 7.80 -36.01 -12.96
CA THR A 12 8.15 -35.86 -14.39
C THR A 12 7.76 -34.49 -14.94
N LYS A 13 6.52 -34.03 -14.68
CA LYS A 13 6.08 -32.68 -15.10
C LYS A 13 6.87 -31.55 -14.43
N MET A 14 7.37 -31.75 -13.22
CA MET A 14 8.18 -30.76 -12.53
C MET A 14 9.58 -30.65 -13.15
N LEU A 15 10.19 -31.79 -13.49
CA LEU A 15 11.49 -31.85 -14.16
C LEU A 15 11.42 -31.26 -15.58
N GLU A 16 10.38 -31.59 -16.35
CA GLU A 16 10.15 -31.02 -17.69
C GLU A 16 10.00 -29.49 -17.64
N ARG A 17 9.27 -28.96 -16.65
CA ARG A 17 9.13 -27.50 -16.45
C ARG A 17 10.45 -26.84 -16.10
N LYS A 18 11.29 -27.50 -15.29
CA LYS A 18 12.60 -27.00 -14.90
C LYS A 18 13.53 -26.96 -16.12
N GLU A 19 13.53 -28.01 -16.93
CA GLU A 19 14.33 -28.12 -18.14
C GLU A 19 13.91 -27.09 -19.20
N THR A 20 12.60 -26.87 -19.37
CA THR A 20 12.05 -25.85 -20.27
C THR A 20 12.48 -24.44 -19.84
N ARG A 21 12.57 -24.18 -18.53
CA ARG A 21 12.99 -22.88 -17.98
C ARG A 21 14.48 -22.63 -18.18
N VAL A 22 15.31 -23.66 -18.05
CA VAL A 22 16.76 -23.58 -18.33
C VAL A 22 17.01 -23.35 -19.82
N LYS A 23 16.29 -24.05 -20.71
CA LYS A 23 16.38 -23.85 -22.17
C LYS A 23 16.01 -22.42 -22.58
N ARG A 24 14.93 -21.85 -22.00
CA ARG A 24 14.53 -20.46 -22.25
C ARG A 24 15.57 -19.43 -21.77
N GLN A 25 16.25 -19.70 -20.67
CA GLN A 25 17.30 -18.82 -20.15
C GLN A 25 18.56 -18.85 -21.03
N ALA A 26 18.92 -20.02 -21.56
CA ALA A 26 20.03 -20.18 -22.50
C ALA A 26 19.75 -19.49 -23.86
N THR A 27 18.53 -19.59 -24.40
CA THR A 27 18.15 -18.88 -25.63
C THR A 27 18.20 -17.36 -25.46
N PHE A 28 17.76 -16.83 -24.31
CA PHE A 28 17.80 -15.38 -24.04
C PHE A 28 19.23 -14.84 -23.95
N LEU A 29 20.15 -15.62 -23.37
CA LEU A 29 21.57 -15.27 -23.30
C LEU A 29 22.23 -15.30 -24.69
N ASN A 30 21.91 -16.29 -25.53
CA ASN A 30 22.43 -16.38 -26.89
C ASN A 30 21.89 -15.26 -27.82
N GLU A 31 20.61 -14.90 -27.71
CA GLU A 31 20.02 -13.78 -28.48
C GLU A 31 20.61 -12.41 -28.08
N SER A 32 21.00 -12.26 -26.81
CA SER A 32 21.67 -11.06 -26.30
C SER A 32 23.11 -10.92 -26.83
N MET A 33 23.82 -12.04 -27.02
CA MET A 33 25.17 -12.04 -27.60
C MET A 33 25.17 -11.84 -29.12
N ALA A 34 24.12 -12.28 -29.83
CA ALA A 34 24.00 -12.12 -31.28
C ALA A 34 23.70 -10.67 -31.74
N LYS A 35 23.22 -9.79 -30.86
CA LYS A 35 22.89 -8.39 -31.18
C LYS A 35 24.06 -7.39 -31.06
N LYS A 36 25.30 -7.87 -30.85
CA LYS A 36 26.51 -7.03 -30.77
C LYS A 36 27.41 -7.14 -32.01
N HIS A 37 26.83 -6.95 -33.19
CA HIS A 37 27.60 -6.71 -34.41
C HIS A 37 26.88 -5.73 -35.34
N CYS A 38 27.50 -4.59 -35.61
CA CYS A 38 27.23 -3.78 -36.80
C CYS A 38 28.49 -2.97 -37.16
N PRO A 39 28.78 -2.74 -38.46
CA PRO A 39 30.14 -2.61 -39.00
C PRO A 39 30.61 -1.16 -39.21
N THR A 40 31.91 -1.05 -39.40
CA THR A 40 32.68 0.12 -39.85
C THR A 40 32.17 0.69 -41.18
N LEU A 41 31.98 2.02 -41.27
CA LEU A 41 32.07 2.77 -42.53
C LEU A 41 32.45 4.23 -42.24
N SER A 42 33.61 4.60 -42.78
CA SER A 42 34.23 5.92 -42.87
C SER A 42 33.46 6.88 -43.77
N VAL A 43 33.44 8.19 -43.46
CA VAL A 43 33.73 9.34 -44.35
C VAL A 43 33.78 10.63 -43.49
N VAL A 44 34.81 11.45 -43.71
CA VAL A 44 35.02 12.88 -43.37
C VAL A 44 35.29 13.57 -44.74
N PRO A 45 35.13 14.90 -45.02
CA PRO A 45 34.84 16.10 -44.19
C PRO A 45 33.72 17.03 -44.76
N GLU A 46 33.31 18.07 -44.02
CA GLU A 46 33.41 19.51 -44.41
C GLU A 46 32.51 20.44 -43.56
N GLU A 47 33.19 21.40 -42.93
CA GLU A 47 32.89 22.82 -42.65
C GLU A 47 31.44 23.33 -42.54
N PHE A 48 31.16 24.04 -41.44
CA PHE A 48 30.62 25.41 -41.49
C PHE A 48 30.95 26.17 -40.19
N GLU A 49 31.62 27.30 -40.34
CA GLU A 49 32.01 28.28 -39.31
C GLU A 49 30.92 29.35 -39.03
N CYS A 50 31.25 30.19 -38.03
CA CYS A 50 30.71 31.50 -37.65
C CYS A 50 29.50 31.49 -36.71
N GLN A 51 29.58 31.95 -35.45
CA GLN A 51 30.03 33.23 -34.84
C GLN A 51 28.78 33.95 -34.31
N ASP A 52 28.81 34.33 -33.04
CA ASP A 52 28.32 35.64 -32.60
C ASP A 52 28.96 35.99 -31.24
N ASP A 53 29.77 37.06 -31.29
CA ASP A 53 30.43 37.78 -30.20
C ASP A 53 29.39 38.47 -29.27
N LEU A 54 29.61 38.64 -27.96
CA LEU A 54 30.32 39.76 -27.27
C LEU A 54 29.88 39.71 -25.77
N PRO A 55 30.47 40.48 -24.83
CA PRO A 55 31.88 40.74 -24.60
C PRO A 55 32.32 40.39 -23.16
N VAL A 56 33.63 40.31 -23.05
CA VAL A 56 34.50 40.22 -21.87
C VAL A 56 34.27 41.39 -20.88
N ASP A 57 34.32 41.10 -19.57
CA ASP A 57 34.81 42.06 -18.58
C ASP A 57 36.01 41.46 -17.84
N THR A 58 37.18 41.88 -18.32
CA THR A 58 38.51 41.63 -17.79
C THR A 58 38.75 42.55 -16.59
N LYS A 59 39.14 41.97 -15.46
CA LYS A 59 40.07 42.64 -14.56
C LYS A 59 41.32 41.80 -14.45
N ASP A 60 42.33 42.24 -15.18
CA ASP A 60 43.71 41.83 -15.05
C ASP A 60 44.22 42.08 -13.64
N SER A 61 44.92 41.09 -13.11
CA SER A 61 46.07 41.34 -12.26
C SER A 61 47.12 40.30 -12.62
N GLU A 62 48.00 40.68 -13.56
CA GLU A 62 49.28 40.02 -13.75
C GLU A 62 50.03 39.98 -12.40
N PHE A 63 50.47 38.79 -11.99
CA PHE A 63 51.59 38.69 -11.07
C PHE A 63 52.48 37.50 -11.42
N HIS A 64 53.67 37.86 -11.88
CA HIS A 64 54.90 37.11 -12.10
C HIS A 64 54.95 35.62 -11.72
N VAL A 65 55.34 34.81 -12.71
CA VAL A 65 56.06 33.55 -12.50
C VAL A 65 57.38 33.86 -11.79
N SER A 66 57.49 33.50 -10.51
CA SER A 66 58.79 33.32 -9.85
C SER A 66 59.01 31.84 -9.57
N GLU A 67 59.93 31.27 -10.32
CA GLU A 67 60.52 29.97 -10.05
C GLU A 67 61.22 29.95 -8.67
N ARG A 68 61.22 28.76 -8.05
CA ARG A 68 61.94 28.38 -6.81
C ARG A 68 61.36 28.92 -5.50
N THR A 69 60.55 28.07 -4.89
CA THR A 69 60.88 27.63 -3.52
C THR A 69 60.63 26.13 -3.42
N ARG A 70 61.72 25.36 -3.30
CA ARG A 70 61.70 24.00 -2.75
C ARG A 70 60.99 24.08 -1.39
N ARG A 71 59.68 23.81 -1.36
CA ARG A 71 58.98 23.60 -0.09
C ARG A 71 59.15 22.14 0.28
N SER A 72 59.77 22.01 1.44
CA SER A 72 60.06 20.79 2.17
C SER A 72 59.00 19.72 2.01
N ILE A 73 59.48 18.49 1.78
CA ILE A 73 58.74 17.26 2.04
C ILE A 73 58.44 17.25 3.54
N SER A 74 57.35 17.90 3.94
CA SER A 74 56.78 17.67 5.26
C SER A 74 56.05 16.34 5.19
N ASN A 75 56.46 15.37 6.00
CA ASN A 75 55.72 14.15 6.31
C ASN A 75 54.28 14.50 6.70
N LYS A 76 53.37 14.58 5.71
CA LYS A 76 51.93 14.70 5.94
C LYS A 76 51.38 13.29 6.02
N ASN A 77 50.81 12.97 7.19
CA ASN A 77 50.08 11.75 7.46
C ASN A 77 49.24 11.31 6.25
N LYS A 78 49.45 10.07 5.79
CA LYS A 78 48.78 9.39 4.66
C LYS A 78 47.27 9.13 4.94
N ARG A 79 46.52 10.18 5.21
CA ARG A 79 45.05 10.22 5.27
C ARG A 79 44.57 11.52 4.63
N GLN A 80 44.73 11.67 3.32
CA GLN A 80 44.23 12.86 2.62
C GLN A 80 43.28 12.51 1.47
N GLY A 81 42.16 13.25 1.47
CA GLY A 81 41.06 13.24 0.50
C GLY A 81 39.89 12.32 0.84
N THR A 82 38.81 12.87 1.40
CA THR A 82 37.47 12.27 1.32
C THR A 82 36.82 12.66 0.00
N PHE A 83 36.38 11.70 -0.81
CA PHE A 83 35.76 11.91 -2.12
C PHE A 83 34.25 12.12 -2.03
N LYS A 84 33.82 13.05 -1.16
CA LYS A 84 32.40 13.27 -0.86
C LYS A 84 31.58 13.65 -2.11
N VAL A 85 32.12 14.54 -2.93
CA VAL A 85 31.46 15.02 -4.16
C VAL A 85 31.39 13.90 -5.20
N THR A 86 32.51 13.23 -5.45
CA THR A 86 32.59 12.09 -6.37
C THR A 86 31.64 10.96 -5.95
N ALA A 87 31.53 10.66 -4.66
CA ALA A 87 30.61 9.67 -4.13
C ALA A 87 29.13 10.04 -4.36
N LYS A 88 28.76 11.32 -4.19
CA LYS A 88 27.41 11.82 -4.51
C LYS A 88 27.07 11.67 -5.99
N VAL A 89 28.00 12.03 -6.88
CA VAL A 89 27.83 11.91 -8.33
C VAL A 89 27.73 10.43 -8.74
N ALA A 90 28.56 9.57 -8.16
CA ALA A 90 28.51 8.13 -8.38
C ALA A 90 27.17 7.51 -7.99
N ASP A 91 26.58 7.93 -6.86
CA ASP A 91 25.23 7.50 -6.46
C ASP A 91 24.16 8.02 -7.41
N ARG A 92 24.24 9.30 -7.83
CA ARG A 92 23.29 9.92 -8.76
C ARG A 92 23.20 9.18 -10.10
N PHE A 93 24.34 8.77 -10.65
CA PHE A 93 24.42 8.06 -11.93
C PHE A 93 24.54 6.53 -11.79
N GLN A 94 24.37 6.01 -10.57
CA GLN A 94 24.39 4.57 -10.27
C GLN A 94 25.67 3.86 -10.78
N LEU A 95 26.81 4.55 -10.71
CA LEU A 95 28.08 4.01 -11.22
C LEU A 95 28.63 2.91 -10.28
N PRO A 96 29.23 1.85 -10.84
CA PRO A 96 29.90 0.83 -10.04
C PRO A 96 31.17 1.39 -9.40
N ASN A 97 31.48 0.96 -8.18
CA ASN A 97 32.62 1.49 -7.41
C ASN A 97 33.95 1.38 -8.16
N GLY A 98 34.15 0.30 -8.90
CA GLY A 98 35.37 0.08 -9.70
C GLY A 98 35.53 1.10 -10.82
N ALA A 99 34.44 1.45 -11.53
CA ALA A 99 34.49 2.47 -12.59
C ALA A 99 34.80 3.85 -12.01
N VAL A 100 34.20 4.19 -10.87
CA VAL A 100 34.45 5.47 -10.19
C VAL A 100 35.90 5.58 -9.71
N ALA A 101 36.45 4.49 -9.16
CA ALA A 101 37.85 4.41 -8.73
C ALA A 101 38.82 4.58 -9.91
N ALA A 102 38.56 3.91 -11.03
CA ALA A 102 39.35 4.02 -12.24
C ALA A 102 39.32 5.43 -12.83
N ILE A 103 38.11 6.01 -12.99
CA ILE A 103 37.94 7.38 -13.50
C ILE A 103 38.64 8.39 -12.58
N ALA A 104 38.45 8.27 -11.26
CA ALA A 104 39.08 9.19 -10.31
C ALA A 104 40.61 9.07 -10.30
N THR A 105 41.15 7.86 -10.50
CA THR A 105 42.61 7.66 -10.59
C THR A 105 43.16 8.22 -11.90
N ALA A 106 42.50 7.96 -13.04
CA ALA A 106 42.90 8.50 -14.34
C ALA A 106 42.92 10.04 -14.35
N VAL A 107 41.91 10.69 -13.76
CA VAL A 107 41.89 12.16 -13.64
C VAL A 107 43.05 12.68 -12.78
N LEU A 108 43.48 11.94 -11.76
CA LEU A 108 44.64 12.32 -10.94
C LEU A 108 45.96 12.11 -11.68
N GLU A 109 46.05 11.11 -12.56
CA GLU A 109 47.19 10.89 -13.47
C GLU A 109 47.27 12.02 -14.49
N ASP A 110 46.16 12.41 -15.13
CA ASP A 110 46.10 13.54 -16.08
C ASP A 110 46.53 14.87 -15.45
N LYS A 111 46.31 15.02 -14.13
CA LYS A 111 46.71 16.21 -13.36
C LYS A 111 48.13 16.11 -12.79
N GLY A 112 48.87 15.04 -13.09
CA GLY A 112 50.23 14.81 -12.60
C GLY A 112 50.32 14.60 -11.08
N LEU A 113 49.20 14.28 -10.43
CA LEU A 113 49.12 14.03 -8.99
C LEU A 113 49.34 12.56 -8.64
N VAL A 114 49.17 11.66 -9.61
CA VAL A 114 49.55 10.25 -9.55
C VAL A 114 50.52 10.00 -10.69
N SER A 115 51.61 9.31 -10.39
CA SER A 115 52.61 8.88 -11.38
C SER A 115 53.00 7.43 -11.12
N PRO A 116 53.67 6.75 -12.06
CA PRO A 116 54.22 5.42 -11.82
C PRO A 116 55.14 5.37 -10.59
N GLU A 117 55.82 6.48 -10.28
CA GLU A 117 56.74 6.64 -9.16
C GLU A 117 56.02 7.05 -7.85
N ASP A 118 54.96 7.86 -7.91
CA ASP A 118 54.14 8.28 -6.76
C ASP A 118 52.69 7.82 -6.88
N LYS A 119 52.39 6.71 -6.21
CA LYS A 119 51.04 6.09 -6.12
C LYS A 119 50.29 6.48 -4.85
N SER A 120 50.75 7.49 -4.11
CA SER A 120 50.19 7.84 -2.80
C SER A 120 48.72 8.30 -2.85
N LEU A 121 48.27 8.79 -4.01
CA LEU A 121 46.92 9.34 -4.22
C LEU A 121 45.98 8.45 -5.05
N VAL A 122 46.39 7.22 -5.38
CA VAL A 122 45.53 6.26 -6.11
C VAL A 122 44.20 6.04 -5.38
N VAL A 123 43.10 6.08 -6.13
CA VAL A 123 41.75 5.93 -5.58
C VAL A 123 41.35 4.46 -5.61
N ASP A 124 41.44 3.81 -4.46
CA ASP A 124 41.03 2.41 -4.31
C ASP A 124 39.49 2.26 -4.28
N ILE A 125 39.02 1.11 -4.77
CA ILE A 125 37.59 0.73 -4.76
C ILE A 125 36.97 0.78 -3.36
N ASN A 126 37.70 0.40 -2.32
CA ASN A 126 37.23 0.44 -0.94
C ASN A 126 37.21 1.88 -0.39
N LYS A 127 38.00 2.80 -0.95
CA LYS A 127 37.93 4.22 -0.60
C LYS A 127 36.62 4.82 -1.11
N VAL A 128 36.27 4.56 -2.37
CA VAL A 128 34.98 4.96 -2.96
C VAL A 128 33.81 4.36 -2.19
N ARG A 129 33.87 3.07 -1.86
CA ARG A 129 32.81 2.39 -1.09
C ARG A 129 32.58 3.07 0.26
N ARG A 130 33.66 3.33 1.03
CA ARG A 130 33.58 3.97 2.34
C ARG A 130 33.00 5.39 2.26
N ASP A 131 33.42 6.17 1.26
CA ASP A 131 32.91 7.54 1.09
C ASP A 131 31.43 7.54 0.66
N ARG A 132 30.99 6.61 -0.19
CA ARG A 132 29.56 6.41 -0.50
C ARG A 132 28.75 6.02 0.74
N GLU A 133 29.23 5.09 1.56
CA GLU A 133 28.56 4.72 2.80
C GLU A 133 28.44 5.91 3.76
N LYS A 134 29.48 6.74 3.86
CA LYS A 134 29.45 7.95 4.69
C LYS A 134 28.44 8.97 4.15
N VAL A 135 28.44 9.23 2.84
CA VAL A 135 27.48 10.14 2.20
C VAL A 135 26.04 9.66 2.36
N ARG A 136 25.77 8.36 2.18
CA ARG A 136 24.44 7.78 2.38
C ARG A 136 23.97 7.92 3.81
N LYS A 137 24.82 7.62 4.80
CA LYS A 137 24.51 7.82 6.23
C LYS A 137 24.25 9.28 6.58
N GLU A 138 25.04 10.22 6.04
CA GLU A 138 24.80 11.66 6.22
C GLU A 138 23.48 12.09 5.56
N THR A 139 23.19 11.59 4.36
CA THR A 139 21.95 11.89 3.63
C THR A 139 20.73 11.35 4.35
N GLN A 140 20.83 10.15 4.93
CA GLN A 140 19.78 9.52 5.75
C GLN A 140 19.56 10.24 7.09
N LYS A 141 20.58 10.91 7.63
CA LYS A 141 20.44 11.80 8.79
C LYS A 141 19.85 13.17 8.43
N SER A 142 20.08 13.64 7.20
CA SER A 142 19.55 14.93 6.72
C SER A 142 18.21 14.82 6.00
N SER A 143 17.74 13.61 5.69
CA SER A 143 16.33 13.39 5.37
C SER A 143 15.55 13.62 6.66
N ASN A 144 15.21 14.88 6.90
CA ASN A 144 14.08 15.24 7.76
C ASN A 144 12.87 14.51 7.17
N THR A 145 12.61 13.28 7.63
CA THR A 145 11.27 12.72 7.58
C THR A 145 10.43 13.71 8.37
N SER A 146 9.44 14.31 7.72
CA SER A 146 8.39 15.06 8.41
C SER A 146 7.97 14.28 9.66
N PRO A 147 7.76 14.94 10.80
CA PRO A 147 7.35 14.24 12.02
C PRO A 147 6.08 13.43 11.74
N ILE A 148 6.00 12.23 12.30
CA ILE A 148 4.77 11.42 12.22
C ILE A 148 3.72 12.12 13.08
N LEU A 149 2.75 12.75 12.43
CA LEU A 149 1.65 13.47 13.07
C LEU A 149 0.45 12.57 13.34
N GLY A 150 0.33 11.44 12.64
CA GLY A 150 -0.77 10.51 12.80
C GLY A 150 -0.34 9.06 12.75
N LEU A 151 -1.01 8.24 13.55
CA LEU A 151 -0.89 6.79 13.51
C LEU A 151 -2.26 6.21 13.21
N TYR A 152 -2.34 5.41 12.15
CA TYR A 152 -3.52 4.64 11.80
C TYR A 152 -3.26 3.19 12.11
N PHE A 153 -4.27 2.53 12.67
CA PHE A 153 -4.17 1.12 12.96
C PHE A 153 -5.44 0.37 12.58
N ASP A 154 -5.26 -0.86 12.13
CA ASP A 154 -6.35 -1.78 11.81
C ASP A 154 -6.02 -3.18 12.33
N GLY A 155 -7.03 -3.84 12.89
CA GLY A 155 -6.91 -5.17 13.47
C GLY A 155 -7.22 -6.23 12.44
N LYS A 156 -6.35 -7.24 12.32
CA LYS A 156 -6.57 -8.37 11.43
C LYS A 156 -6.36 -9.69 12.17
N SER A 157 -7.35 -10.57 12.10
CA SER A 157 -7.21 -11.96 12.57
C SER A 157 -6.92 -12.87 11.39
N ASP A 158 -5.71 -13.39 11.33
CA ASP A 158 -5.28 -14.35 10.32
C ASP A 158 -5.24 -15.76 10.92
N SER A 159 -5.72 -16.75 10.15
CA SER A 159 -5.67 -18.16 10.55
C SER A 159 -4.34 -18.77 10.12
N THR A 160 -3.45 -19.02 11.08
CA THR A 160 -2.13 -19.62 10.84
C THR A 160 -2.16 -21.09 11.21
N MET A 161 -1.69 -21.96 10.33
CA MET A 161 -1.60 -23.39 10.61
C MET A 161 -0.28 -23.70 11.32
N LYS A 162 -0.36 -24.15 12.57
CA LYS A 162 0.78 -24.57 13.39
C LYS A 162 0.78 -26.09 13.56
N MET A 163 1.97 -26.67 13.73
CA MET A 163 2.09 -28.07 14.14
C MET A 163 2.13 -28.12 15.66
N GLU A 164 1.09 -28.67 16.28
CA GLU A 164 1.02 -28.90 17.72
C GLU A 164 1.38 -30.35 18.01
N LYS A 165 2.35 -30.59 18.90
CA LYS A 165 2.71 -31.95 19.34
C LYS A 165 1.69 -32.40 20.39
N ARG A 166 0.97 -33.50 20.14
CA ARG A 166 0.12 -34.18 21.13
C ARG A 166 0.62 -35.60 21.29
N GLY A 167 1.21 -35.91 22.45
CA GLY A 167 1.94 -37.16 22.65
C GLY A 167 3.16 -37.23 21.73
N ASP A 168 3.32 -38.32 20.99
CA ASP A 168 4.42 -38.52 20.03
C ASP A 168 4.12 -38.06 18.61
N THR A 169 2.89 -37.63 18.32
CA THR A 169 2.46 -37.21 16.98
C THR A 169 2.26 -35.70 16.88
N TYR A 170 2.64 -35.14 15.72
CA TYR A 170 2.38 -33.75 15.39
C TYR A 170 1.05 -33.63 14.65
N HIS A 171 0.15 -32.81 15.18
CA HIS A 171 -1.14 -32.51 14.57
C HIS A 171 -1.12 -31.09 14.00
N ARG A 172 -1.70 -30.93 12.81
CA ARG A 172 -1.87 -29.62 12.20
C ARG A 172 -3.07 -28.94 12.85
N VAL A 173 -2.81 -27.88 13.61
CA VAL A 173 -3.83 -27.08 14.30
C VAL A 173 -3.89 -25.71 13.66
N THR A 174 -5.10 -25.25 13.36
CA THR A 174 -5.29 -23.88 12.88
C THR A 174 -5.44 -22.96 14.09
N VAL A 175 -4.53 -22.01 14.24
CA VAL A 175 -4.50 -21.04 15.32
C VAL A 175 -4.82 -19.68 14.74
N ALA A 176 -5.81 -18.99 15.31
CA ALA A 176 -6.05 -17.59 14.98
C ALA A 176 -4.95 -16.72 15.61
N GLU A 177 -4.23 -15.97 14.77
CA GLU A 177 -3.27 -14.96 15.17
C GLU A 177 -3.86 -13.60 14.87
N GLU A 178 -3.90 -12.74 15.87
CA GLU A 178 -4.33 -11.36 15.71
C GLU A 178 -3.09 -10.50 15.45
N HIS A 179 -3.18 -9.58 14.51
CA HIS A 179 -2.14 -8.63 14.14
C HIS A 179 -2.74 -7.23 14.03
N ILE A 180 -1.92 -6.20 14.25
CA ILE A 180 -2.28 -4.80 14.06
C ILE A 180 -1.37 -4.24 12.99
N SER A 181 -1.95 -3.78 11.88
CA SER A 181 -1.20 -3.00 10.90
C SER A 181 -1.07 -1.55 11.36
N LEU A 182 0.11 -0.96 11.22
CA LEU A 182 0.35 0.46 11.48
C LEU A 182 0.66 1.21 10.18
N VAL A 183 0.08 2.38 10.03
CA VAL A 183 0.31 3.32 8.92
C VAL A 183 0.53 4.71 9.50
N GLN A 184 1.51 5.44 8.97
CA GLN A 184 1.80 6.80 9.41
C GLN A 184 1.03 7.86 8.59
N GLU A 185 0.79 9.01 9.20
CA GLU A 185 0.46 10.26 8.52
C GLU A 185 1.39 11.39 8.99
N PRO A 186 1.75 12.36 8.14
CA PRO A 186 1.37 12.47 6.73
C PRO A 186 2.08 11.44 5.83
N GLY A 187 1.44 11.08 4.71
CA GLY A 187 2.05 10.33 3.61
C GLY A 187 1.57 8.89 3.47
N GLY A 188 0.75 8.39 4.40
CA GLY A 188 0.14 7.07 4.32
C GLY A 188 1.14 5.91 4.23
N GLU A 189 2.36 6.07 4.74
CA GLU A 189 3.39 5.03 4.64
C GLU A 189 3.10 3.91 5.63
N TYR A 190 3.15 2.67 5.14
CA TYR A 190 3.04 1.49 5.97
C TYR A 190 4.27 1.37 6.89
N LEU A 191 4.02 1.20 8.19
CA LEU A 191 5.06 1.11 9.22
C LEU A 191 5.44 -0.35 9.51
N ASP A 192 4.49 -1.14 10.04
CA ASP A 192 4.73 -2.54 10.41
C ASP A 192 3.43 -3.30 10.70
N HIS A 193 3.54 -4.62 10.88
CA HIS A 193 2.53 -5.49 11.47
C HIS A 193 2.97 -5.92 12.86
N LEU A 194 2.28 -5.43 13.88
CA LEU A 194 2.52 -5.83 15.26
C LEU A 194 1.70 -7.08 15.56
N ALA A 195 2.31 -8.06 16.22
CA ALA A 195 1.54 -9.13 16.82
C ALA A 195 0.56 -8.51 17.82
N SER A 196 -0.74 -8.68 17.56
CA SER A 196 -1.77 -8.16 18.43
C SER A 196 -1.85 -9.03 19.66
N ALA A 197 -1.95 -8.39 20.81
CA ALA A 197 -2.35 -9.06 22.02
C ALA A 197 -3.88 -8.95 22.16
N LYS A 198 -4.51 -9.99 22.72
CA LYS A 198 -5.98 -10.19 22.83
C LYS A 198 -6.76 -9.10 23.60
N SER A 199 -6.16 -7.95 23.90
CA SER A 199 -6.80 -6.83 24.58
C SER A 199 -6.31 -5.48 24.04
N ALA A 200 -7.17 -4.48 24.13
CA ALA A 200 -6.84 -3.09 23.78
C ALA A 200 -5.60 -2.57 24.53
N LYS A 201 -5.46 -2.90 25.82
CA LYS A 201 -4.31 -2.49 26.63
C LYS A 201 -2.99 -3.05 26.10
N ALA A 202 -2.97 -4.33 25.74
CA ALA A 202 -1.75 -4.97 25.27
C ALA A 202 -1.44 -4.61 23.81
N SER A 203 -2.46 -4.35 22.99
CA SER A 203 -2.34 -3.74 21.67
C SER A 203 -1.66 -2.37 21.75
N MET A 204 -2.17 -1.49 22.61
CA MET A 204 -1.63 -0.15 22.86
C MET A 204 -0.18 -0.20 23.38
N ALA A 205 0.12 -1.11 24.32
CA ALA A 205 1.49 -1.29 24.81
C ALA A 205 2.46 -1.73 23.69
N SER A 206 2.01 -2.58 22.77
CA SER A 206 2.81 -3.02 21.62
C SER A 206 3.07 -1.86 20.65
N MET A 207 2.08 -1.00 20.42
CA MET A 207 2.23 0.21 19.60
C MET A 207 3.23 1.20 20.21
N ILE A 208 3.16 1.44 21.53
CA ILE A 208 4.13 2.31 22.23
C ILE A 208 5.54 1.74 22.11
N LYS A 209 5.70 0.43 22.39
CA LYS A 209 7.00 -0.23 22.29
C LYS A 209 7.58 -0.09 20.89
N TYR A 210 6.77 -0.31 19.86
CA TYR A 210 7.20 -0.11 18.47
C TYR A 210 7.69 1.33 18.23
N CYS A 211 6.93 2.32 18.69
CA CYS A 211 7.32 3.72 18.54
C CYS A 211 8.64 4.04 19.25
N GLN A 212 8.85 3.49 20.45
CA GLN A 212 10.12 3.61 21.18
C GLN A 212 11.28 2.96 20.42
N ASP A 213 11.09 1.72 19.95
CA ASP A 213 12.12 0.95 19.22
C ASP A 213 12.53 1.62 17.90
N LYS A 214 11.59 2.33 17.26
CA LYS A 214 11.81 3.08 16.00
C LYS A 214 12.18 4.55 16.22
N ASN A 215 12.32 4.99 17.47
CA ASN A 215 12.60 6.38 17.81
C ASN A 215 11.57 7.37 17.23
N ILE A 216 10.29 6.96 17.18
CA ILE A 216 9.15 7.79 16.78
C ILE A 216 8.72 8.61 17.99
N ASN A 217 8.72 9.94 17.85
CA ASN A 217 8.31 10.83 18.92
C ASN A 217 6.78 10.88 19.06
N LEU A 218 6.25 10.11 20.02
CA LEU A 218 4.82 10.10 20.34
C LEU A 218 4.29 11.46 20.85
N GLU A 219 5.14 12.34 21.37
CA GLU A 219 4.70 13.66 21.85
C GLU A 219 4.21 14.55 20.70
N GLN A 220 4.71 14.33 19.47
CA GLN A 220 4.29 15.06 18.27
C GLN A 220 3.04 14.49 17.61
N LEU A 221 2.51 13.37 18.09
CA LEU A 221 1.35 12.70 17.51
C LEU A 221 0.08 13.52 17.69
N GLU A 222 -0.53 14.06 16.64
CA GLU A 222 -1.79 14.80 16.74
C GLU A 222 -3.03 13.92 16.54
N VAL A 223 -2.86 12.80 15.83
CA VAL A 223 -3.96 11.99 15.30
C VAL A 223 -3.79 10.52 15.64
N ILE A 224 -4.90 9.88 16.00
CA ILE A 224 -5.02 8.42 16.05
C ILE A 224 -6.20 8.00 15.17
N GLY A 225 -5.94 7.13 14.19
CA GLY A 225 -6.92 6.66 13.23
C GLY A 225 -7.22 5.17 13.37
N CYS A 226 -8.50 4.79 13.31
CA CYS A 226 -8.92 3.39 13.46
C CYS A 226 -10.36 3.16 12.98
N ASP A 227 -10.79 1.91 12.96
CA ASP A 227 -12.22 1.60 12.86
C ASP A 227 -12.99 2.07 14.12
N GLY A 228 -14.32 2.12 13.99
CA GLY A 228 -15.21 2.57 15.07
C GLY A 228 -15.57 1.49 16.09
N THR A 229 -14.85 0.37 16.17
CA THR A 229 -15.19 -0.70 17.12
C THR A 229 -14.95 -0.27 18.57
N ALA A 230 -15.71 -0.85 19.51
CA ALA A 230 -15.59 -0.53 20.93
C ALA A 230 -14.18 -0.83 21.50
N THR A 231 -13.47 -1.81 20.95
CA THR A 231 -12.06 -2.11 21.31
C THR A 231 -11.13 -0.96 20.97
N ASN A 232 -11.43 -0.21 19.91
CA ASN A 232 -10.59 0.87 19.40
C ASN A 232 -10.99 2.23 19.99
N THR A 233 -12.29 2.50 20.09
CA THR A 233 -12.86 3.82 20.45
C THR A 233 -13.57 3.87 21.80
N GLY A 234 -13.62 2.76 22.56
CA GLY A 234 -14.33 2.70 23.83
C GLY A 234 -13.85 3.73 24.86
N HIS A 235 -14.78 4.49 25.45
CA HIS A 235 -14.47 5.60 26.38
C HIS A 235 -13.68 5.21 27.65
N LYS A 236 -13.71 3.94 28.07
CA LYS A 236 -12.97 3.45 29.25
C LYS A 236 -11.66 2.76 28.88
N SER A 237 -11.71 1.88 27.88
CA SER A 237 -10.68 0.89 27.60
C SER A 237 -10.33 0.78 26.11
N GLY A 238 -10.81 1.71 25.27
CA GLY A 238 -10.45 1.75 23.86
C GLY A 238 -8.98 2.10 23.66
N ILE A 239 -8.35 1.57 22.61
CA ILE A 239 -6.94 1.84 22.29
C ILE A 239 -6.65 3.35 22.21
N ALA A 240 -7.51 4.12 21.53
CA ALA A 240 -7.34 5.57 21.40
C ALA A 240 -7.35 6.28 22.76
N MET A 241 -8.34 5.96 23.61
CA MET A 241 -8.43 6.49 24.98
C MET A 241 -7.23 6.07 25.85
N LEU A 242 -6.78 4.82 25.74
CA LEU A 242 -5.63 4.34 26.50
C LEU A 242 -4.33 5.06 26.08
N LEU A 243 -4.18 5.35 24.79
CA LEU A 243 -3.06 6.12 24.28
C LEU A 243 -3.10 7.57 24.79
N GLU A 244 -4.25 8.25 24.76
CA GLU A 244 -4.38 9.59 25.35
C GLU A 244 -4.01 9.64 26.83
N LYS A 245 -4.46 8.64 27.61
CA LYS A 245 -4.07 8.48 29.03
C LYS A 245 -2.57 8.32 29.19
N HIS A 246 -1.92 7.57 28.30
CA HIS A 246 -0.47 7.39 28.32
C HIS A 246 0.27 8.69 28.00
N LEU A 247 -0.23 9.48 27.04
CA LEU A 247 0.37 10.75 26.62
C LEU A 247 0.03 11.93 27.54
N GLY A 248 -0.97 11.79 28.40
CA GLY A 248 -1.44 12.88 29.26
C GLY A 248 -2.12 14.03 28.50
N ARG A 249 -2.56 13.78 27.25
CA ARG A 249 -3.24 14.77 26.40
C ARG A 249 -4.20 14.12 25.41
N SER A 250 -5.14 14.93 24.93
CA SER A 250 -6.08 14.50 23.90
C SER A 250 -5.43 14.40 22.52
N LEU A 251 -5.93 13.46 21.72
CA LEU A 251 -5.62 13.24 20.32
C LEU A 251 -6.87 13.48 19.48
N ARG A 252 -6.69 13.84 18.21
CA ARG A 252 -7.80 13.85 17.26
C ARG A 252 -8.07 12.43 16.78
N TRP A 253 -9.27 11.93 17.04
CA TRP A 253 -9.67 10.59 16.60
C TRP A 253 -10.18 10.66 15.16
N GLN A 254 -9.53 9.92 14.27
CA GLN A 254 -9.95 9.78 12.87
C GLN A 254 -10.59 8.41 12.67
N ILE A 255 -11.92 8.38 12.83
CA ILE A 255 -12.68 7.13 12.78
C ILE A 255 -13.12 6.84 11.35
N CYS A 256 -13.01 5.57 10.94
CA CYS A 256 -13.37 5.11 9.60
C CYS A 256 -14.82 5.46 9.23
N LEU A 257 -14.99 6.31 8.21
CA LEU A 257 -16.30 6.72 7.69
C LEU A 257 -17.07 5.57 7.02
N LEU A 258 -16.36 4.63 6.39
CA LEU A 258 -17.01 3.45 5.82
C LEU A 258 -17.61 2.60 6.94
N HIS A 259 -16.86 2.33 8.01
CA HIS A 259 -17.39 1.61 9.17
C HIS A 259 -18.57 2.35 9.81
N PHE A 260 -18.51 3.69 9.92
CA PHE A 260 -19.66 4.50 10.33
C PHE A 260 -20.91 4.24 9.47
N ASN A 261 -20.77 4.24 8.13
CA ASN A 261 -21.88 4.00 7.21
C ASN A 261 -22.43 2.56 7.28
N GLU A 262 -21.61 1.60 7.69
CA GLU A 262 -22.01 0.20 7.86
C GLU A 262 -22.86 -0.03 9.12
N LEU A 263 -22.63 0.75 10.18
CA LEU A 263 -23.31 0.55 11.46
C LEU A 263 -24.84 0.69 11.37
N PRO A 264 -25.44 1.72 10.73
CA PRO A 264 -26.89 1.80 10.57
C PRO A 264 -27.48 0.60 9.82
N LEU A 265 -26.86 0.18 8.71
CA LEU A 265 -27.31 -0.99 7.94
C LEU A 265 -27.26 -2.26 8.79
N ARG A 266 -26.18 -2.43 9.57
CA ARG A 266 -26.04 -3.54 10.51
C ARG A 266 -27.15 -3.58 11.55
N HIS A 267 -27.48 -2.44 12.15
CA HIS A 267 -28.55 -2.36 13.15
C HIS A 267 -29.89 -2.69 12.52
N LEU A 268 -30.18 -2.12 11.35
CA LEU A 268 -31.42 -2.40 10.63
C LEU A 268 -31.57 -3.89 10.31
N ILE A 269 -30.52 -4.54 9.80
CA ILE A 269 -30.53 -5.99 9.56
C ILE A 269 -30.76 -6.77 10.86
N THR A 270 -30.16 -6.35 11.96
CA THR A 270 -30.33 -7.02 13.26
C THR A 270 -31.78 -6.93 13.75
N GLU A 271 -32.44 -5.79 13.55
CA GLU A 271 -33.85 -5.61 13.92
C GLU A 271 -34.80 -6.38 12.99
N THR A 272 -34.53 -6.41 11.68
CA THR A 272 -35.44 -7.06 10.70
C THR A 272 -35.23 -8.56 10.55
N ASP A 273 -33.98 -9.03 10.68
CA ASP A 273 -33.59 -10.43 10.41
C ASP A 273 -33.10 -11.15 11.67
N GLY A 274 -32.96 -10.43 12.79
CA GLY A 274 -32.43 -10.97 14.03
C GLY A 274 -30.89 -11.00 14.09
N PRO A 275 -30.34 -11.46 15.23
CA PRO A 275 -28.89 -11.48 15.45
C PRO A 275 -28.18 -12.50 14.56
N THR A 276 -26.94 -12.21 14.20
CA THR A 276 -26.08 -13.15 13.46
C THR A 276 -25.66 -14.32 14.35
N SER A 277 -25.76 -15.56 13.87
CA SER A 277 -25.36 -16.76 14.62
C SER A 277 -23.88 -17.12 14.50
N GLY A 278 -23.09 -16.32 13.78
CA GLY A 278 -21.67 -16.52 13.52
C GLY A 278 -21.16 -15.69 12.33
N PRO A 279 -19.84 -15.61 12.08
CA PRO A 279 -19.19 -14.65 11.16
C PRO A 279 -19.56 -14.76 9.67
N LYS A 280 -20.31 -15.80 9.28
CA LYS A 280 -20.65 -16.12 7.87
C LYS A 280 -22.14 -16.38 7.63
N CYS A 281 -22.96 -16.35 8.67
CA CYS A 281 -24.37 -16.74 8.57
C CYS A 281 -25.26 -15.71 9.25
N PHE A 282 -26.22 -15.22 8.48
CA PHE A 282 -27.48 -14.72 8.99
C PHE A 282 -28.44 -15.92 9.10
N GLN A 283 -29.29 -15.95 10.12
CA GLN A 283 -30.24 -17.04 10.35
C GLN A 283 -31.70 -16.62 10.16
N GLY A 284 -31.97 -15.32 10.01
CA GLY A 284 -33.32 -14.87 9.82
C GLY A 284 -33.90 -15.20 8.44
N PRO A 285 -35.19 -14.87 8.24
CA PRO A 285 -35.91 -15.15 7.01
C PRO A 285 -35.24 -14.57 5.76
N ILE A 286 -34.67 -13.37 5.86
CA ILE A 286 -33.98 -12.68 4.76
C ILE A 286 -32.56 -13.23 4.64
N GLY A 287 -31.85 -13.30 5.76
CA GLY A 287 -30.46 -13.68 5.83
C GLY A 287 -30.15 -15.09 5.32
N SER A 288 -31.07 -16.03 5.54
CA SER A 288 -30.98 -17.39 5.03
C SER A 288 -31.01 -17.45 3.50
N GLN A 289 -31.79 -16.58 2.86
CA GLN A 289 -31.94 -16.49 1.40
C GLN A 289 -30.76 -15.81 0.72
N LEU A 290 -30.06 -14.91 1.43
CA LEU A 290 -28.90 -14.20 0.88
C LEU A 290 -27.80 -15.14 0.37
N LYS A 291 -27.67 -16.36 0.91
CA LYS A 291 -26.61 -17.31 0.53
C LYS A 291 -26.69 -17.80 -0.92
N ASN A 292 -27.90 -17.83 -1.49
CA ASN A 292 -28.16 -18.38 -2.83
C ASN A 292 -28.90 -17.37 -3.72
N CYS A 293 -28.99 -16.09 -3.32
CA CYS A 293 -29.74 -15.08 -4.06
C CYS A 293 -29.25 -14.90 -5.52
N GLU A 294 -28.00 -15.25 -5.81
CA GLU A 294 -27.40 -15.17 -7.14
C GLU A 294 -27.90 -16.22 -8.13
N THR A 295 -28.57 -17.28 -7.66
CA THR A 295 -29.14 -18.32 -8.54
C THR A 295 -30.61 -18.06 -8.89
N LEU A 296 -31.25 -17.11 -8.20
CA LEU A 296 -32.64 -16.77 -8.44
C LEU A 296 -32.78 -15.91 -9.71
N PRO A 297 -33.73 -16.18 -10.61
CA PRO A 297 -33.95 -15.31 -11.77
C PRO A 297 -34.42 -13.92 -11.33
N VAL A 298 -34.17 -12.90 -12.16
CA VAL A 298 -34.85 -11.61 -11.97
C VAL A 298 -36.32 -11.76 -12.34
N VAL A 299 -37.20 -11.17 -11.52
CA VAL A 299 -38.65 -11.19 -11.69
C VAL A 299 -39.19 -9.78 -11.75
N ALA A 300 -40.50 -9.60 -11.99
CA ALA A 300 -41.11 -8.28 -11.88
C ALA A 300 -41.08 -7.80 -10.41
N PHE A 301 -40.58 -6.59 -10.17
CA PHE A 301 -40.50 -5.98 -8.84
C PHE A 301 -40.93 -4.51 -8.89
N THR A 302 -41.25 -3.93 -7.74
CA THR A 302 -41.62 -2.51 -7.64
C THR A 302 -40.36 -1.63 -7.60
N PRO A 303 -40.21 -0.62 -8.46
CA PRO A 303 -39.07 0.29 -8.39
C PRO A 303 -39.05 1.09 -7.10
N ILE A 304 -37.87 1.39 -6.57
CA ILE A 304 -37.69 2.26 -5.39
C ILE A 304 -37.02 3.56 -5.82
N GLU A 305 -37.77 4.66 -5.77
CA GLU A 305 -37.27 5.99 -6.09
C GLU A 305 -36.04 6.34 -5.22
N SER A 306 -34.95 6.75 -5.86
CA SER A 306 -33.75 7.25 -5.19
C SER A 306 -33.00 8.25 -6.08
N ASP A 307 -32.24 9.14 -5.44
CA ASP A 307 -31.41 10.11 -6.17
C ASP A 307 -30.31 9.38 -6.98
N PRO A 308 -29.95 9.87 -8.18
CA PRO A 308 -28.87 9.28 -8.95
C PRO A 308 -27.52 9.40 -8.22
N ILE A 309 -26.77 8.30 -8.18
CA ILE A 309 -25.45 8.27 -7.56
C ILE A 309 -24.45 9.01 -8.45
N SER A 310 -23.92 10.13 -7.97
CA SER A 310 -22.90 10.92 -8.67
C SER A 310 -21.49 10.36 -8.45
N VAL A 311 -21.07 9.43 -9.31
CA VAL A 311 -19.70 8.89 -9.36
C VAL A 311 -19.35 8.46 -10.78
N ASP A 312 -18.09 8.65 -11.19
CA ASP A 312 -17.60 8.04 -12.42
C ASP A 312 -17.50 6.52 -12.25
N ARG A 313 -18.38 5.81 -12.95
CA ARG A 313 -18.45 4.34 -12.96
C ARG A 313 -17.13 3.69 -13.35
N ASN A 314 -16.28 4.33 -14.16
CA ASN A 314 -15.01 3.76 -14.61
C ASN A 314 -13.98 3.63 -13.48
N LEU A 315 -14.06 4.49 -12.45
CA LEU A 315 -13.17 4.47 -11.28
C LEU A 315 -13.53 3.38 -10.26
N LEU A 316 -14.64 2.68 -10.46
CA LEU A 316 -15.17 1.68 -9.53
C LEU A 316 -14.56 0.29 -9.74
N ARG A 317 -14.28 -0.41 -8.63
CA ARG A 317 -13.94 -1.84 -8.63
C ARG A 317 -15.17 -2.71 -8.92
N THR A 318 -14.96 -4.00 -9.17
CA THR A 318 -16.02 -4.93 -9.60
C THR A 318 -17.22 -4.98 -8.66
N ASP A 319 -16.98 -5.10 -7.36
CA ASP A 319 -18.00 -5.12 -6.31
C ASP A 319 -18.73 -3.78 -6.16
N GLN A 320 -18.00 -2.67 -6.31
CA GLN A 320 -18.54 -1.31 -6.28
C GLN A 320 -19.40 -1.00 -7.50
N LYS A 321 -18.97 -1.45 -8.69
CA LYS A 321 -19.76 -1.38 -9.94
C LYS A 321 -21.05 -2.15 -9.81
N TYR A 322 -21.01 -3.31 -9.16
CA TYR A 322 -22.20 -4.10 -8.92
C TYR A 322 -23.20 -3.35 -8.01
N LEU A 323 -22.74 -2.76 -6.89
CA LEU A 323 -23.61 -1.94 -6.03
C LEU A 323 -24.22 -0.77 -6.82
N TYR A 324 -23.38 -0.04 -7.56
CA TYR A 324 -23.81 1.11 -8.38
C TYR A 324 -24.88 0.71 -9.40
N ASP A 325 -24.61 -0.32 -10.21
CA ASP A 325 -25.52 -0.79 -11.25
C ASP A 325 -26.83 -1.34 -10.64
N MET A 326 -26.75 -2.06 -9.51
CA MET A 326 -27.94 -2.58 -8.82
C MET A 326 -28.80 -1.47 -8.22
N CYS A 327 -28.20 -0.41 -7.65
CA CYS A 327 -28.96 0.75 -7.17
C CYS A 327 -29.71 1.42 -8.34
N ALA A 328 -29.05 1.62 -9.49
CA ALA A 328 -29.68 2.17 -10.68
C ALA A 328 -30.82 1.26 -11.21
N ALA A 329 -30.61 -0.06 -11.20
CA ALA A 329 -31.62 -1.03 -11.63
C ALA A 329 -32.84 -1.05 -10.71
N VAL A 330 -32.64 -1.06 -9.39
CA VAL A 330 -33.73 -1.02 -8.40
C VAL A 330 -34.53 0.28 -8.52
N SER A 331 -33.89 1.41 -8.81
CA SER A 331 -34.59 2.69 -8.99
C SER A 331 -35.30 2.85 -10.32
N SER A 332 -34.77 2.26 -11.40
CA SER A 332 -35.41 2.30 -12.72
C SER A 332 -36.49 1.24 -12.91
N GLY A 333 -36.44 0.15 -12.13
CA GLY A 333 -37.31 -1.01 -12.33
C GLY A 333 -36.81 -2.00 -13.38
N ASP A 334 -35.64 -1.77 -13.97
CA ASP A 334 -35.10 -2.59 -15.04
C ASP A 334 -33.69 -3.09 -14.70
N VAL A 335 -33.49 -4.41 -14.83
CA VAL A 335 -32.19 -5.04 -14.60
C VAL A 335 -31.64 -5.53 -15.93
N SER A 336 -30.59 -4.87 -16.43
CA SER A 336 -29.95 -5.34 -17.67
C SER A 336 -29.40 -6.77 -17.52
N SER A 337 -29.40 -7.53 -18.61
CA SER A 337 -28.82 -8.89 -18.68
C SER A 337 -27.35 -8.94 -18.25
N SER A 338 -26.62 -7.85 -18.48
CA SER A 338 -25.23 -7.70 -18.06
C SER A 338 -25.05 -7.59 -16.54
N VAL A 339 -26.07 -7.12 -15.81
CA VAL A 339 -26.06 -6.99 -14.34
C VAL A 339 -26.59 -8.29 -13.72
N GLU A 340 -27.65 -8.86 -14.27
CA GLU A 340 -28.23 -10.13 -13.82
C GLU A 340 -27.21 -11.29 -13.85
N SER A 341 -26.38 -11.35 -14.89
CA SER A 341 -25.34 -12.38 -15.05
C SER A 341 -24.16 -12.26 -14.08
N ARG A 342 -24.02 -11.13 -13.38
CA ARG A 342 -22.92 -10.93 -12.42
C ARG A 342 -23.28 -11.50 -11.06
N LYS A 343 -22.28 -12.08 -10.41
CA LYS A 343 -22.44 -12.65 -9.07
C LYS A 343 -21.94 -11.68 -8.00
N PRO A 344 -22.76 -11.35 -6.99
CA PRO A 344 -22.27 -10.63 -5.82
C PRO A 344 -21.23 -11.48 -5.07
N GLY A 345 -20.36 -10.82 -4.31
CA GLY A 345 -19.32 -11.50 -3.55
C GLY A 345 -19.85 -12.51 -2.50
N PRO A 346 -18.98 -13.40 -1.99
CA PRO A 346 -19.34 -14.28 -0.89
C PRO A 346 -19.63 -13.47 0.39
N LEU A 347 -20.69 -13.84 1.12
CA LEU A 347 -21.05 -13.19 2.38
C LEU A 347 -19.92 -13.27 3.40
N ASN A 348 -19.64 -12.13 4.03
CA ASN A 348 -18.74 -12.00 5.16
C ASN A 348 -19.24 -10.82 6.01
N HIS A 349 -19.39 -11.02 7.33
CA HIS A 349 -19.87 -9.97 8.24
C HIS A 349 -18.90 -8.80 8.44
N ALA A 350 -17.67 -8.92 7.94
CA ALA A 350 -16.73 -7.80 7.82
C ALA A 350 -16.85 -7.02 6.49
N ARG A 351 -17.73 -7.43 5.58
CA ARG A 351 -17.89 -6.83 4.25
C ARG A 351 -19.34 -6.47 3.96
N TRP A 352 -19.81 -5.40 4.60
CA TRP A 352 -21.20 -4.93 4.51
C TRP A 352 -21.62 -4.50 3.10
N LEU A 353 -20.69 -4.02 2.26
CA LEU A 353 -20.98 -3.74 0.86
C LEU A 353 -21.49 -4.99 0.13
N THR A 354 -20.92 -6.16 0.43
CA THR A 354 -21.38 -7.42 -0.16
C THR A 354 -22.76 -7.82 0.36
N ALA A 355 -23.04 -7.60 1.65
CA ALA A 355 -24.37 -7.83 2.21
C ALA A 355 -25.42 -6.94 1.53
N ALA A 356 -25.13 -5.64 1.35
CA ALA A 356 -25.99 -4.71 0.63
C ALA A 356 -26.26 -5.18 -0.80
N CYS A 357 -25.21 -5.54 -1.55
CA CYS A 357 -25.35 -6.08 -2.92
C CYS A 357 -26.25 -7.32 -2.98
N ARG A 358 -26.16 -8.22 -1.99
CA ARG A 358 -26.98 -9.44 -1.96
C ARG A 358 -28.43 -9.16 -1.56
N ILE A 359 -28.67 -8.19 -0.69
CA ILE A 359 -30.03 -7.73 -0.36
C ILE A 359 -30.70 -7.14 -1.61
N LEU A 360 -30.01 -6.26 -2.35
CA LEU A 360 -30.54 -5.73 -3.61
C LEU A 360 -30.80 -6.84 -4.63
N ARG A 361 -29.90 -7.85 -4.72
CA ARG A 361 -30.08 -8.99 -5.63
C ARG A 361 -31.28 -9.85 -5.26
N LEU A 362 -31.52 -10.04 -3.96
CA LEU A 362 -32.68 -10.77 -3.45
C LEU A 362 -33.98 -10.01 -3.74
N TYR A 363 -33.99 -8.69 -3.56
CA TYR A 363 -35.15 -7.85 -3.84
C TYR A 363 -35.65 -7.99 -5.28
N VAL A 364 -34.75 -7.82 -6.26
CA VAL A 364 -35.11 -7.95 -7.69
C VAL A 364 -35.46 -9.39 -8.12
N ALA A 365 -35.25 -10.37 -7.23
CA ALA A 365 -35.58 -11.78 -7.44
C ALA A 365 -36.84 -12.22 -6.68
N THR A 366 -37.55 -11.29 -6.03
CA THR A 366 -38.70 -11.59 -5.18
C THR A 366 -39.92 -10.82 -5.70
N GLU A 367 -40.92 -11.53 -6.25
CA GLU A 367 -42.14 -10.91 -6.80
C GLU A 367 -42.94 -10.17 -5.72
N THR A 368 -43.06 -10.77 -4.54
CA THR A 368 -43.77 -10.23 -3.38
C THR A 368 -42.81 -10.08 -2.19
N PRO A 369 -41.98 -9.04 -2.15
CA PRO A 369 -41.00 -8.85 -1.08
C PRO A 369 -41.70 -8.53 0.25
N SER A 370 -41.18 -9.05 1.36
CA SER A 370 -41.66 -8.69 2.70
C SER A 370 -41.41 -7.20 2.99
N GLU A 371 -42.18 -6.63 3.92
CA GLU A 371 -42.00 -5.23 4.35
C GLU A 371 -40.58 -4.98 4.91
N ASP A 372 -40.01 -5.96 5.58
CA ASP A 372 -38.62 -5.91 6.06
C ASP A 372 -37.61 -5.86 4.91
N LEU A 373 -37.79 -6.67 3.87
CA LEU A 373 -36.92 -6.67 2.70
C LEU A 373 -37.06 -5.36 1.90
N LYS A 374 -38.27 -4.81 1.80
CA LYS A 374 -38.51 -3.48 1.22
C LYS A 374 -37.77 -2.40 2.02
N THR A 375 -37.90 -2.41 3.34
CA THR A 375 -37.25 -1.45 4.26
C THR A 375 -35.73 -1.49 4.13
N LEU A 376 -35.13 -2.68 4.10
CA LEU A 376 -33.70 -2.84 3.90
C LEU A 376 -33.24 -2.33 2.53
N THR A 377 -33.96 -2.69 1.47
CA THR A 377 -33.63 -2.29 0.10
C THR A 377 -33.73 -0.77 -0.05
N GLU A 378 -34.79 -0.17 0.48
CA GLU A 378 -35.00 1.27 0.50
C GLU A 378 -33.87 1.99 1.24
N PHE A 379 -33.49 1.51 2.43
CA PHE A 379 -32.35 2.06 3.17
C PHE A 379 -31.04 1.97 2.40
N ILE A 380 -30.81 0.85 1.69
CA ILE A 380 -29.59 0.67 0.91
C ILE A 380 -29.50 1.70 -0.23
N VAL A 381 -30.57 1.85 -1.02
CA VAL A 381 -30.56 2.75 -2.19
C VAL A 381 -30.64 4.23 -1.81
N LYS A 382 -31.43 4.58 -0.78
CA LYS A 382 -31.63 5.98 -0.36
C LYS A 382 -30.53 6.52 0.55
N VAL A 383 -29.90 5.68 1.37
CA VAL A 383 -28.93 6.12 2.40
C VAL A 383 -27.56 5.49 2.19
N TYR A 384 -27.46 4.17 2.36
CA TYR A 384 -26.17 3.48 2.46
C TYR A 384 -25.31 3.71 1.23
N ALA A 385 -25.83 3.45 0.03
CA ALA A 385 -25.08 3.61 -1.22
C ALA A 385 -24.71 5.08 -1.47
N GLN A 386 -25.65 6.01 -1.25
CA GLN A 386 -25.45 7.44 -1.44
C GLN A 386 -24.32 8.01 -0.58
N VAL A 387 -24.23 7.56 0.67
CA VAL A 387 -23.17 7.94 1.61
C VAL A 387 -21.88 7.19 1.27
N TRP A 388 -21.95 5.90 0.93
CA TRP A 388 -20.79 5.09 0.55
C TRP A 388 -20.04 5.69 -0.64
N PHE A 389 -20.75 6.06 -1.71
CA PHE A 389 -20.14 6.68 -2.89
C PHE A 389 -19.69 8.13 -2.65
N ALA A 390 -20.36 8.89 -1.76
CA ALA A 390 -19.88 10.20 -1.33
C ALA A 390 -18.53 10.09 -0.59
N ILE A 391 -18.40 9.15 0.35
CA ILE A 391 -17.14 8.86 1.04
C ILE A 391 -16.07 8.44 0.04
N LYS A 392 -16.43 7.58 -0.93
CA LYS A 392 -15.47 7.07 -1.91
C LYS A 392 -14.88 8.18 -2.80
N THR A 393 -15.70 9.15 -3.20
CA THR A 393 -15.29 10.27 -4.06
C THR A 393 -14.57 11.36 -3.27
N GLN A 394 -15.01 11.62 -2.04
CA GLN A 394 -14.50 12.69 -1.16
C GLN A 394 -13.97 12.12 0.17
N TRP A 395 -12.98 11.23 0.09
CA TRP A 395 -12.48 10.45 1.22
C TRP A 395 -11.64 11.25 2.23
N HIS A 396 -11.25 12.48 1.90
CA HIS A 396 -10.44 13.31 2.78
C HIS A 396 -11.15 13.60 4.11
N PHE A 397 -10.38 13.57 5.20
CA PHE A 397 -10.90 13.74 6.56
C PHE A 397 -11.69 15.03 6.78
N TYR A 398 -11.31 16.15 6.16
CA TYR A 398 -12.04 17.42 6.31
C TYR A 398 -13.49 17.36 5.78
N ASN A 399 -13.84 16.37 4.96
CA ASN A 399 -15.21 16.12 4.50
C ASN A 399 -16.02 15.22 5.45
N SER A 400 -15.43 14.71 6.53
CA SER A 400 -16.08 13.75 7.44
C SER A 400 -17.41 14.27 7.99
N SER A 401 -17.45 15.53 8.42
CA SER A 401 -18.67 16.17 8.93
C SER A 401 -19.78 16.26 7.88
N LEU A 402 -19.42 16.51 6.61
CA LEU A 402 -20.36 16.54 5.49
C LEU A 402 -20.97 15.16 5.25
N HIS A 403 -20.16 14.09 5.33
CA HIS A 403 -20.65 12.72 5.15
C HIS A 403 -21.57 12.27 6.28
N VAL A 404 -21.24 12.62 7.53
CA VAL A 404 -22.12 12.37 8.69
C VAL A 404 -23.44 13.13 8.53
N TRP A 405 -23.37 14.42 8.17
CA TRP A 405 -24.57 15.21 7.91
C TRP A 405 -25.40 14.64 6.76
N LYS A 406 -24.77 14.18 5.67
CA LYS A 406 -25.45 13.54 4.54
C LYS A 406 -26.19 12.28 4.98
N ALA A 407 -25.56 11.42 5.78
CA ALA A 407 -26.20 10.23 6.33
C ALA A 407 -27.43 10.58 7.19
N ILE A 408 -27.32 11.59 8.07
CA ILE A 408 -28.45 12.07 8.88
C ILE A 408 -29.56 12.63 8.00
N LYS A 409 -29.23 13.49 7.04
CA LYS A 409 -30.20 14.11 6.12
C LYS A 409 -30.96 13.06 5.32
N LEU A 410 -30.25 12.10 4.74
CA LEU A 410 -30.86 11.03 3.95
C LEU A 410 -31.68 10.08 4.80
N SER A 411 -31.37 9.90 6.09
CA SER A 411 -32.15 9.02 6.96
C SER A 411 -33.48 9.64 7.44
N ARG A 412 -33.79 10.90 7.09
CA ARG A 412 -34.99 11.63 7.56
C ARG A 412 -36.30 11.22 6.90
N TYR A 413 -36.29 10.39 5.84
CA TYR A 413 -37.54 9.84 5.28
C TYR A 413 -38.16 8.79 6.22
N LEU A 414 -37.40 8.27 7.18
CA LEU A 414 -37.91 7.35 8.19
C LEU A 414 -38.90 8.08 9.10
N PRO A 415 -40.00 7.43 9.52
CA PRO A 415 -41.00 8.03 10.39
C PRO A 415 -40.36 8.49 11.71
N ARG A 416 -40.78 9.66 12.20
CA ARG A 416 -40.43 10.10 13.56
C ARG A 416 -41.18 9.20 14.54
N LYS A 417 -40.44 8.47 15.37
CA LYS A 417 -41.02 7.77 16.53
C LYS A 417 -41.52 8.75 17.56
#